data_AF-A0A849M1F7-F1
#
_entry.id   AF-A0A849M1F7-F1
#
_cell.length_a   1.000
_cell.length_b   1.000
_cell.length_c   1.000
_cell.angle_alpha   90.00
_cell.angle_beta   90.00
_cell.angle_gamma   90.00
#
_symmetry.space_group_name_H-M   'P 1'
#
loop_
_entity.id
_entity.type
_entity.pdbx_description
1 polymer ?
#
loop_
_entity_poly.entity_id
_entity_poly.type
_entity_poly.pdbx_seq_one_letter_code
_entity_poly.pdbx_strand_id
1 'polypeptide(L)'
;MNIFKKIFSTLAVILIIFISLKSCVKVAYGTKNFSIYERTEISQIEILILTPSNKMILIKKHPEFEAFDAGLYQIYGTQATHLVSGLWNIDGVINPFGFRWYNDNVESVWQFYLKLENKSGYGIEESSFGDKGEEYDVPGIIYNDKISIGGIEYFLTEYSQEDLNVFLKLFDINADPQRSE
;
A
#
# COMPACT_ATOMS: atom_id res chain seq x y z
N MET A 1 2.45 43.34 28.03
CA MET A 1 1.81 42.26 27.24
C MET A 1 2.47 42.20 25.86
N ASN A 2 3.79 42.09 25.82
CA ASN A 2 4.62 40.87 25.80
C ASN A 2 4.87 40.44 24.35
N ILE A 3 5.87 41.07 23.74
CA ILE A 3 6.49 40.67 22.47
C ILE A 3 6.73 39.15 22.43
N PHE A 4 7.10 38.54 23.56
CA PHE A 4 7.19 37.09 23.74
C PHE A 4 5.90 36.32 23.40
N LYS A 5 4.71 36.82 23.77
CA LYS A 5 3.44 36.18 23.42
C LYS A 5 3.17 36.25 21.91
N LYS A 6 3.54 37.37 21.26
CA LYS A 6 3.43 37.52 19.79
C LYS A 6 4.39 36.58 19.05
N ILE A 7 5.65 36.51 19.50
CA ILE A 7 6.66 35.60 18.91
C ILE A 7 6.21 34.14 19.07
N PHE A 8 5.76 33.76 20.27
CA PHE A 8 5.28 32.41 20.54
C PHE A 8 4.03 32.05 19.73
N SER A 9 3.04 32.95 19.63
CA SER A 9 1.84 32.71 18.82
C SER A 9 2.17 32.57 17.33
N THR A 10 3.09 33.39 16.81
CA THR A 10 3.52 33.30 15.40
C THR A 10 4.28 32.01 15.13
N LEU A 11 5.18 31.60 16.04
CA LEU A 11 5.87 30.31 15.96
C LEU A 11 4.90 29.12 16.01
N ALA A 12 3.89 29.16 16.88
CA ALA A 12 2.87 28.11 16.97
C ALA A 12 2.04 28.01 15.69
N VAL A 13 1.64 29.15 15.10
CA VAL A 13 0.90 29.17 13.83
C VAL A 13 1.76 28.64 12.68
N ILE A 14 3.03 29.07 12.57
CA ILE A 14 3.95 28.55 11.56
C ILE A 14 4.15 27.04 11.73
N LEU A 15 4.31 26.56 12.96
CA LEU A 15 4.45 25.14 13.27
C LEU A 15 3.21 24.34 12.84
N ILE A 16 2.01 24.84 13.13
CA ILE A 16 0.75 24.21 12.72
C ILE A 16 0.66 24.16 11.19
N ILE A 17 0.94 25.27 10.51
CA ILE A 17 0.96 25.33 9.04
C ILE A 17 1.98 24.33 8.48
N PHE A 18 3.16 24.21 9.09
CA PHE A 18 4.20 23.28 8.66
C PHE A 18 3.80 21.81 8.84
N ILE A 19 3.13 21.49 9.96
CA ILE A 19 2.58 20.15 10.22
C ILE A 19 1.48 19.83 9.21
N SER A 20 0.55 20.78 8.98
CA SER A 20 -0.53 20.63 7.99
C SER A 20 -0.03 20.49 6.54
N LEU A 21 1.04 21.20 6.17
CA LEU A 21 1.63 21.12 4.82
C LEU A 21 2.32 19.77 4.58
N LYS A 22 2.97 19.19 5.59
CA LYS A 22 3.58 17.85 5.46
C LYS A 22 2.55 16.75 5.20
N SER A 23 1.32 16.90 5.71
CA SER A 23 0.22 15.94 5.47
C SER A 23 -0.32 15.95 4.03
N CYS A 24 0.00 16.97 3.21
CA CYS A 24 -0.52 17.10 1.84
C CYS A 24 0.40 16.47 0.76
N VAL A 25 1.61 16.01 1.14
CA VAL A 25 2.57 15.45 0.18
C VAL A 25 2.35 13.95 0.05
N LYS A 26 1.75 13.52 -1.07
CA LYS A 26 1.74 12.11 -1.45
C LYS A 26 3.14 11.71 -1.92
N VAL A 27 3.70 10.66 -1.34
CA VAL A 27 5.02 10.12 -1.69
C VAL A 27 4.83 8.80 -2.42
N ALA A 28 5.65 8.53 -3.43
CA ALA A 28 5.66 7.21 -4.06
C ALA A 28 6.06 6.15 -3.01
N TYR A 29 5.26 5.10 -2.86
CA TYR A 29 5.55 4.02 -1.94
C TYR A 29 6.11 2.83 -2.71
N GLY A 30 7.32 2.41 -2.33
CA GLY A 30 7.99 1.25 -2.89
C GLY A 30 8.79 0.52 -1.82
N THR A 31 8.88 -0.79 -1.93
CA THR A 31 9.68 -1.63 -1.02
C THR A 31 11.13 -1.67 -1.50
N LYS A 32 12.09 -1.95 -0.60
CA LYS A 32 13.50 -2.06 -1.01
C LYS A 32 13.74 -3.19 -2.01
N ASN A 33 13.07 -4.33 -1.77
CA ASN A 33 13.07 -5.52 -2.60
C ASN A 33 11.62 -5.90 -2.92
N PHE A 34 11.41 -6.84 -3.83
CA PHE A 34 10.08 -7.46 -3.97
C PHE A 34 9.63 -8.05 -2.64
N SER A 35 8.39 -7.78 -2.27
CA SER A 35 7.75 -8.35 -1.07
C SER A 35 6.44 -8.98 -1.49
N ILE A 36 6.26 -10.26 -1.17
CA ILE A 36 5.15 -11.07 -1.65
C ILE A 36 4.35 -11.52 -0.45
N TYR A 37 3.05 -11.29 -0.52
CA TYR A 37 2.12 -11.65 0.51
C TYR A 37 1.00 -12.48 -0.10
N GLU A 38 0.49 -13.43 0.67
CA GLU A 38 -0.54 -14.34 0.20
C GLU A 38 -1.67 -14.46 1.23
N ARG A 39 -2.86 -14.69 0.69
CA ARG A 39 -4.05 -15.01 1.45
C ARG A 39 -4.80 -16.11 0.73
N THR A 40 -5.15 -17.16 1.46
CA THR A 40 -5.99 -18.25 0.95
C THR A 40 -7.41 -18.07 1.46
N GLU A 41 -8.36 -17.90 0.53
CA GLU A 41 -9.79 -18.08 0.77
C GLU A 41 -10.26 -19.44 0.25
N ILE A 42 -11.51 -19.81 0.55
CA ILE A 42 -12.06 -21.15 0.28
C ILE A 42 -11.87 -21.61 -1.17
N SER A 43 -12.03 -20.72 -2.15
CA SER A 43 -11.99 -21.03 -3.58
C SER A 43 -10.97 -20.18 -4.36
N GLN A 44 -10.13 -19.43 -3.66
CA GLN A 44 -9.28 -18.42 -4.28
C GLN A 44 -7.99 -18.21 -3.48
N ILE A 45 -6.88 -18.08 -4.19
CA ILE A 45 -5.60 -17.65 -3.61
C ILE A 45 -5.34 -16.23 -4.10
N GLU A 46 -5.20 -15.28 -3.19
CA GLU A 46 -4.82 -13.91 -3.49
C GLU A 46 -3.33 -13.72 -3.22
N ILE A 47 -2.60 -13.26 -4.23
CA ILE A 47 -1.17 -12.97 -4.15
C ILE A 47 -0.99 -11.48 -4.38
N LEU A 48 -0.39 -10.81 -3.40
CA LEU A 48 -0.08 -9.39 -3.40
C LEU A 48 1.43 -9.20 -3.50
N ILE A 49 1.89 -8.53 -4.55
CA ILE A 49 3.30 -8.25 -4.79
C ILE A 49 3.53 -6.75 -4.70
N LEU A 50 4.36 -6.31 -3.75
CA LEU A 50 4.89 -4.97 -3.69
C LEU A 50 6.25 -4.92 -4.38
N THR A 51 6.41 -3.97 -5.31
CA THR A 51 7.65 -3.83 -6.09
C THR A 51 8.48 -2.64 -5.62
N PRO A 52 9.80 -2.65 -5.90
CA PRO A 52 10.65 -1.47 -5.70
C PRO A 52 10.32 -0.28 -6.60
N SER A 53 9.59 -0.51 -7.69
CA SER A 53 9.20 0.50 -8.69
C SER A 53 7.89 1.22 -8.35
N ASN A 54 7.46 1.16 -7.09
CA ASN A 54 6.22 1.75 -6.58
C ASN A 54 4.96 1.15 -7.23
N LYS A 55 4.99 -0.14 -7.58
CA LYS A 55 3.85 -0.86 -8.13
C LYS A 55 3.33 -1.89 -7.12
N MET A 56 2.04 -2.15 -7.23
CA MET A 56 1.36 -3.27 -6.59
C MET A 56 0.86 -4.19 -7.69
N ILE A 57 1.03 -5.50 -7.52
CA ILE A 57 0.35 -6.48 -8.33
C ILE A 57 -0.56 -7.27 -7.40
N LEU A 58 -1.85 -7.30 -7.69
CA LEU A 58 -2.79 -8.18 -6.99
C LEU A 58 -3.25 -9.25 -7.97
N ILE A 59 -3.07 -10.51 -7.62
CA ILE A 59 -3.44 -11.66 -8.43
C ILE A 59 -4.45 -12.48 -7.66
N LYS A 60 -5.57 -12.80 -8.28
CA LYS A 60 -6.61 -13.68 -7.78
C LYS A 60 -6.56 -14.96 -8.60
N LYS A 61 -6.01 -16.03 -8.03
CA LYS A 61 -5.96 -17.36 -8.64
C LYS A 61 -7.17 -18.15 -8.21
N HIS A 62 -7.80 -18.85 -9.15
CA HIS A 62 -8.89 -19.78 -8.92
C HIS A 62 -8.45 -21.21 -9.29
N PRO A 63 -7.88 -21.97 -8.34
CA PRO A 63 -7.28 -23.28 -8.63
C PRO A 63 -8.27 -24.30 -9.18
N GLU A 64 -9.54 -24.22 -8.78
CA GLU A 64 -10.58 -25.20 -9.15
C GLU A 64 -10.87 -25.26 -10.65
N PHE A 65 -10.64 -24.15 -11.38
CA PHE A 65 -10.92 -24.04 -12.81
C PHE A 65 -9.75 -23.41 -13.59
N GLU A 66 -8.54 -23.48 -13.02
CA GLU A 66 -7.28 -23.05 -13.67
C GLU A 66 -7.33 -21.63 -14.26
N ALA A 67 -8.02 -20.72 -13.58
CA ALA A 67 -8.17 -19.33 -14.01
C ALA A 67 -7.44 -18.36 -13.09
N PHE A 68 -7.10 -17.18 -13.62
CA PHE A 68 -6.62 -16.08 -12.81
C PHE A 68 -7.08 -14.73 -13.34
N ASP A 69 -7.14 -13.78 -12.42
CA ASP A 69 -7.37 -12.37 -12.67
C ASP A 69 -6.25 -11.56 -11.99
N ALA A 70 -5.71 -10.54 -12.63
CA ALA A 70 -4.61 -9.75 -12.10
C ALA A 70 -4.76 -8.26 -12.39
N GLY A 71 -4.47 -7.43 -11.38
CA GLY A 71 -4.45 -5.97 -11.47
C GLY A 71 -3.08 -5.41 -11.12
N LEU A 72 -2.57 -4.51 -11.97
CA LEU A 72 -1.37 -3.72 -11.72
C LEU A 72 -1.76 -2.31 -11.26
N TYR A 73 -1.32 -1.93 -10.07
CA TYR A 73 -1.56 -0.61 -9.51
C TYR A 73 -0.27 0.18 -9.40
N GLN A 74 -0.36 1.49 -9.64
CA GLN A 74 0.61 2.45 -9.14
C GLN A 74 0.26 2.79 -7.69
N ILE A 75 1.26 2.78 -6.80
CA ILE A 75 1.09 3.08 -5.38
C ILE A 75 1.71 4.42 -5.02
N TYR A 76 0.92 5.28 -4.38
CA TYR A 76 1.40 6.42 -3.62
C TYR A 76 0.86 6.33 -2.20
N GLY A 77 1.44 7.06 -1.26
CA GLY A 77 0.90 7.12 0.08
C GLY A 77 1.37 8.32 0.88
N THR A 78 0.64 8.58 1.96
CA THR A 78 1.06 9.47 3.03
C THR A 78 1.33 8.62 4.26
N GLN A 79 2.55 8.66 4.78
CA GLN A 79 2.89 7.95 6.02
C GLN A 79 2.24 8.64 7.22
N ALA A 80 1.69 7.86 8.14
CA ALA A 80 1.16 8.40 9.40
C ALA A 80 2.28 9.12 10.19
N THR A 81 2.04 10.37 10.59
CA THR A 81 3.07 11.32 11.07
C THR A 81 3.25 11.37 12.58
N HIS A 82 2.39 10.73 13.38
CA HIS A 82 2.43 10.78 14.84
C HIS A 82 2.55 9.39 15.45
N LEU A 83 3.75 9.08 15.96
CA LEU A 83 4.09 7.89 16.75
C LEU A 83 4.18 8.28 18.23
N VAL A 84 3.15 7.96 19.02
CA VAL A 84 3.24 7.98 20.49
C VAL A 84 2.56 6.70 20.99
N SER A 85 3.33 5.79 21.58
CA SER A 85 2.84 4.54 22.19
C SER A 85 1.88 3.70 21.32
N GLY A 86 2.26 3.40 20.07
CA GLY A 86 1.48 2.51 19.19
C GLY A 86 0.15 3.08 18.68
N LEU A 87 -0.10 4.38 18.90
CA LEU A 87 -1.19 5.14 18.32
C LEU A 87 -0.76 5.72 16.97
N TRP A 88 -1.58 5.54 15.94
CA TRP A 88 -1.30 6.04 14.59
C TRP A 88 -2.49 6.87 14.08
N ASN A 89 -2.20 8.05 13.52
CA ASN A 89 -3.19 8.89 12.85
C ASN A 89 -3.04 8.75 11.33
N ILE A 90 -4.08 8.27 10.66
CA ILE A 90 -4.14 8.08 9.21
C ILE A 90 -5.16 9.09 8.65
N ASP A 91 -4.71 10.02 7.83
CA ASP A 91 -5.60 10.99 7.19
C ASP A 91 -6.58 10.28 6.24
N GLY A 92 -7.88 10.60 6.34
CA GLY A 92 -8.94 10.10 5.45
C GLY A 92 -9.98 9.18 6.09
N VAL A 93 -9.73 8.65 7.29
CA VAL A 93 -10.78 8.01 8.09
C VAL A 93 -11.53 9.12 8.82
N ILE A 94 -12.80 9.35 8.44
CA ILE A 94 -13.70 10.33 9.04
C ILE A 94 -14.03 9.90 10.48
N ASN A 95 -13.07 10.05 11.39
CA ASN A 95 -13.34 10.20 12.81
C ASN A 95 -12.09 10.77 13.51
N PRO A 96 -12.08 12.06 13.90
CA PRO A 96 -10.97 12.67 14.65
C PRO A 96 -10.78 12.11 16.08
N PHE A 97 -11.46 11.01 16.43
CA PHE A 97 -11.47 10.36 17.74
C PHE A 97 -11.13 8.86 17.68
N GLY A 98 -10.67 8.33 16.55
CA GLY A 98 -10.30 6.93 16.40
C GLY A 98 -8.85 6.66 16.79
N PHE A 99 -8.53 6.60 18.08
CA PHE A 99 -7.26 6.03 18.52
C PHE A 99 -7.25 4.54 18.15
N ARG A 100 -6.50 4.16 17.12
CA ARG A 100 -6.16 2.75 16.86
C ARG A 100 -4.80 2.47 17.46
N TRP A 101 -4.81 1.59 18.46
CA TRP A 101 -3.61 0.96 18.98
C TRP A 101 -3.33 -0.27 18.12
N TYR A 102 -2.14 -0.34 17.55
CA TYR A 102 -1.65 -1.53 16.90
C TYR A 102 -0.56 -2.18 17.76
N ASN A 103 -0.53 -3.51 17.78
CA ASN A 103 0.44 -4.30 18.55
C ASN A 103 1.89 -4.04 18.08
N ASP A 104 2.86 -4.48 18.89
CA ASP A 104 4.32 -4.21 18.77
C ASP A 104 5.00 -4.67 17.45
N ASN A 105 4.27 -5.26 16.51
CA ASN A 105 4.81 -5.80 15.25
C ASN A 105 4.55 -4.91 14.03
N VAL A 106 4.00 -3.69 14.20
CA VAL A 106 3.79 -2.75 13.09
C VAL A 106 5.07 -2.00 12.76
N GLU A 107 5.54 -2.14 11.52
CA GLU A 107 6.67 -1.38 10.99
C GLU A 107 6.24 0.01 10.54
N SER A 108 5.13 0.10 9.80
CA SER A 108 4.64 1.38 9.29
C SER A 108 3.15 1.37 8.95
N VAL A 109 2.57 2.56 8.98
CA VAL A 109 1.17 2.81 8.64
C VAL A 109 1.09 3.92 7.61
N TRP A 110 0.27 3.68 6.58
CA TRP A 110 0.13 4.53 5.41
C TRP A 110 -1.35 4.74 5.08
N GLN A 111 -1.67 5.90 4.53
CA GLN A 111 -2.84 6.06 3.67
C GLN A 111 -2.37 5.83 2.23
N PHE A 112 -2.75 4.72 1.60
CA PHE A 112 -2.40 4.41 0.22
C PHE A 112 -3.42 4.99 -0.76
N TYR A 113 -2.89 5.46 -1.88
CA TYR A 113 -3.60 5.89 -3.08
C TYR A 113 -3.19 4.93 -4.19
N LEU A 114 -4.10 4.05 -4.57
CA LEU A 114 -3.87 3.02 -5.58
C LEU A 114 -4.55 3.42 -6.87
N LYS A 115 -3.81 3.44 -7.97
CA LYS A 115 -4.36 3.70 -9.30
C LYS A 115 -4.20 2.48 -10.19
N LEU A 116 -5.30 1.89 -10.65
CA LEU A 116 -5.25 0.72 -11.53
C LEU A 116 -4.71 1.13 -12.90
N GLU A 117 -3.53 0.68 -13.28
CA GLU A 117 -2.90 1.01 -14.55
C GLU A 117 -3.20 0.00 -15.65
N ASN A 118 -3.31 -1.27 -15.27
CA ASN A 118 -3.55 -2.36 -16.19
C ASN A 118 -4.23 -3.54 -15.49
N LYS A 119 -4.92 -4.37 -16.26
CA LYS A 119 -5.48 -5.65 -15.80
C LYS A 119 -5.26 -6.73 -16.85
N SER A 120 -5.08 -7.96 -16.39
CA SER A 120 -4.82 -9.14 -17.23
C SER A 120 -5.49 -10.34 -16.59
N GLY A 121 -5.94 -11.30 -17.39
CA GLY A 121 -6.60 -12.49 -16.87
C GLY A 121 -6.63 -13.63 -17.88
N TYR A 122 -6.80 -14.84 -17.37
CA TYR A 122 -6.96 -16.07 -18.15
C TYR A 122 -8.09 -16.90 -17.55
N GLY A 123 -8.93 -17.48 -18.40
CA GLY A 123 -10.00 -18.38 -17.95
C GLY A 123 -11.15 -17.71 -17.20
N ILE A 124 -11.23 -16.36 -17.22
CA ILE A 124 -12.32 -15.57 -16.65
C ILE A 124 -13.08 -14.84 -17.76
N GLU A 125 -14.41 -14.79 -17.67
CA GLU A 125 -15.24 -14.06 -18.65
C GLU A 125 -15.19 -12.55 -18.41
N GLU A 126 -15.24 -12.13 -17.14
CA GLU A 126 -15.15 -10.74 -16.72
C GLU A 126 -14.12 -10.60 -15.60
N SER A 127 -13.30 -9.55 -15.68
CA SER A 127 -12.33 -9.22 -14.63
C SER A 127 -13.07 -8.65 -13.41
N SER A 128 -12.69 -9.12 -12.23
CA SER A 128 -13.12 -8.62 -10.93
C SER A 128 -12.45 -7.28 -10.56
N PHE A 129 -11.44 -6.86 -11.33
CA PHE A 129 -10.84 -5.54 -11.20
C PHE A 129 -11.65 -4.49 -11.96
N GLY A 130 -11.73 -3.30 -11.36
CA GLY A 130 -12.39 -2.13 -11.96
C GLY A 130 -11.75 -1.66 -13.26
N ASP A 131 -12.12 -0.47 -13.71
CA ASP A 131 -11.65 0.05 -14.98
C ASP A 131 -10.26 0.67 -14.87
N LYS A 132 -9.50 0.63 -15.98
CA LYS A 132 -8.19 1.28 -16.04
C LYS A 132 -8.33 2.77 -15.70
N GLY A 133 -7.53 3.21 -14.74
CA GLY A 133 -7.54 4.57 -14.22
C GLY A 133 -8.38 4.77 -12.97
N GLU A 134 -9.14 3.75 -12.54
CA GLU A 134 -9.87 3.78 -11.27
C GLU A 134 -8.88 3.91 -10.09
N GLU A 135 -9.26 4.73 -9.11
CA GLU A 135 -8.44 5.13 -7.98
C GLU A 135 -9.09 4.69 -6.67
N TYR A 136 -8.28 4.15 -5.75
CA TYR A 136 -8.73 3.65 -4.46
C TYR A 136 -7.90 4.26 -3.34
N ASP A 137 -8.59 4.85 -2.37
CA ASP A 137 -7.99 5.42 -1.17
C ASP A 137 -8.20 4.44 -0.01
N VAL A 138 -7.14 3.76 0.40
CA VAL A 138 -7.22 2.67 1.38
C VAL A 138 -6.14 2.77 2.44
N PRO A 139 -6.45 2.45 3.70
CA PRO A 139 -5.42 2.34 4.74
C PRO A 139 -4.51 1.13 4.46
N GLY A 140 -3.22 1.32 4.69
CA GLY A 140 -2.17 0.32 4.59
C GLY A 140 -1.42 0.18 5.91
N ILE A 141 -1.34 -1.03 6.45
CA ILE A 141 -0.58 -1.32 7.68
C ILE A 141 0.40 -2.43 7.36
N ILE A 142 1.69 -2.15 7.54
CA ILE A 142 2.77 -3.09 7.27
C ILE A 142 3.31 -3.58 8.60
N TYR A 143 3.31 -4.91 8.74
CA TYR A 143 3.88 -5.64 9.86
C TYR A 143 5.12 -6.40 9.38
N ASN A 144 5.92 -6.91 10.31
CA ASN A 144 7.10 -7.71 9.97
C ASN A 144 6.77 -8.97 9.14
N ASP A 145 5.58 -9.54 9.33
CA ASP A 145 5.16 -10.85 8.81
C ASP A 145 3.87 -10.80 7.98
N LYS A 146 3.25 -9.63 7.82
CA LYS A 146 2.01 -9.47 7.07
C LYS A 146 1.78 -8.02 6.64
N ILE A 147 0.83 -7.83 5.75
CA ILE A 147 0.34 -6.50 5.34
C ILE A 147 -1.19 -6.48 5.36
N SER A 148 -1.77 -5.36 5.78
CA SER A 148 -3.20 -5.09 5.69
C SER A 148 -3.45 -3.93 4.73
N ILE A 149 -4.16 -4.16 3.63
CA ILE A 149 -4.57 -3.12 2.68
C ILE A 149 -6.09 -3.08 2.62
N GLY A 150 -6.69 -1.92 2.88
CA GLY A 150 -8.16 -1.78 2.87
C GLY A 150 -8.88 -2.61 3.94
N GLY A 151 -8.15 -3.06 4.98
CA GLY A 151 -8.67 -3.98 6.00
C GLY A 151 -8.57 -5.46 5.65
N ILE A 152 -8.02 -5.82 4.49
CA ILE A 152 -7.73 -7.20 4.09
C ILE A 152 -6.29 -7.54 4.45
N GLU A 153 -6.08 -8.64 5.19
CA GLU A 153 -4.75 -9.09 5.62
C GLU A 153 -4.16 -10.15 4.69
N TYR A 154 -2.89 -10.00 4.35
CA TYR A 154 -2.07 -10.92 3.56
C TYR A 154 -0.79 -11.26 4.33
N PHE A 155 -0.39 -12.52 4.35
CA PHE A 155 0.75 -12.99 5.12
C PHE A 155 2.00 -13.05 4.24
N LEU A 156 3.13 -12.60 4.78
CA LEU A 156 4.41 -12.61 4.08
C LEU A 156 4.74 -14.07 3.71
N THR A 157 5.14 -14.26 2.46
CA THR A 157 5.45 -15.58 1.91
C THR A 157 6.68 -15.51 1.02
N GLU A 158 7.41 -16.62 0.96
CA GLU A 158 8.59 -16.75 0.12
C GLU A 158 8.20 -17.43 -1.19
N TYR A 159 8.56 -16.79 -2.31
CA TYR A 159 8.43 -17.38 -3.64
C TYR A 159 9.81 -17.56 -4.25
N SER A 160 9.93 -18.58 -5.11
CA SER A 160 11.12 -18.71 -5.94
C SER A 160 11.20 -17.54 -6.93
N GLN A 161 12.42 -17.22 -7.37
CA GLN A 161 12.61 -16.19 -8.40
C GLN A 161 11.92 -16.58 -9.71
N GLU A 162 11.82 -17.88 -9.99
CA GLU A 162 11.14 -18.40 -11.18
C GLU A 162 9.64 -18.10 -11.13
N ASP A 163 8.99 -18.38 -10.01
CA ASP A 163 7.57 -18.11 -9.82
C ASP A 163 7.27 -16.60 -9.84
N LEU A 164 8.13 -15.79 -9.20
CA LEU A 164 8.01 -14.33 -9.26
C LEU A 164 8.11 -13.83 -10.70
N ASN A 165 9.04 -14.35 -11.50
CA ASN A 165 9.20 -13.96 -12.90
C ASN A 165 7.97 -14.31 -13.74
N VAL A 166 7.22 -15.37 -13.40
CA VAL A 166 5.95 -15.70 -14.08
C VAL A 166 4.93 -14.59 -13.86
N PHE A 167 4.79 -14.09 -12.62
CA PHE A 167 3.85 -13.01 -12.32
C PHE A 167 4.27 -11.68 -12.96
N LEU A 168 5.55 -11.35 -12.90
CA LEU A 168 6.05 -10.07 -13.43
C LEU A 168 5.94 -9.99 -14.95
N LYS A 169 6.07 -11.11 -15.66
CA LYS A 169 5.85 -11.19 -17.11
C LYS A 169 4.42 -10.86 -17.54
N LEU A 170 3.41 -11.02 -16.67
CA LEU A 170 2.03 -10.66 -16.99
C LEU A 170 1.87 -9.15 -17.33
N PHE A 171 2.80 -8.33 -16.85
CA PHE A 171 2.78 -6.88 -16.99
C PHE A 171 4.08 -6.31 -17.55
N ASP A 172 4.93 -7.13 -18.17
CA ASP A 172 6.24 -6.73 -18.70
C ASP A 172 7.15 -6.02 -17.68
N ILE A 173 7.10 -6.45 -16.41
CA ILE A 173 7.93 -5.89 -15.34
C ILE A 173 9.23 -6.70 -15.25
N ASN A 174 10.37 -6.02 -15.30
CA ASN A 174 11.67 -6.65 -15.09
C ASN A 174 11.93 -6.90 -13.60
N ALA A 175 12.24 -8.14 -13.25
CA ALA A 175 12.60 -8.55 -11.89
C ALA A 175 14.02 -8.16 -11.48
N ASP A 176 14.87 -7.82 -12.46
CA ASP A 176 16.26 -7.42 -12.25
C ASP A 176 16.41 -5.89 -12.42
N PRO A 177 16.47 -5.11 -11.31
CA PRO A 177 16.66 -3.67 -11.38
C PRO A 177 18.05 -3.26 -11.88
N GLN A 178 19.01 -4.18 -12.04
CA GLN A 178 20.35 -3.89 -12.59
C GLN A 178 20.45 -4.03 -14.11
N ARG A 179 19.37 -4.42 -14.79
CA ARG A 179 19.34 -4.64 -16.25
C ARG A 179 18.49 -3.67 -17.06
N SER A 180 17.94 -2.63 -16.44
CA SER A 180 17.29 -1.54 -17.17
C SER A 180 18.33 -0.50 -17.60
N GLU A 181 18.99 -0.76 -18.74
CA GLU A 181 19.68 0.26 -19.55
C GLU A 181 18.70 0.93 -20.53
#